data_AF-A0A8J6SLK5-F1
#
_entry.id   AF-A0A8J6SLK5-F1
#
_cell.length_a   1.000
_cell.length_b   1.000
_cell.length_c   1.000
_cell.angle_alpha   90.00
_cell.angle_beta   90.00
_cell.angle_gamma   90.00
#
_symmetry.space_group_name_H-M   'P 1'
#
loop_
_entity.id
_entity.type
_entity.pdbx_description
1 polymer ?
#
loop_
_entity_poly.entity_id
_entity_poly.type
_entity_poly.pdbx_seq_one_letter_code
_entity_poly.pdbx_strand_id
1 'polypeptide(L)'
;MDIVVNANAMEETYILVRSHINPLDGSVYKTYEWQDTSAPVRINRELYPEIKDLWQIEVIKEDRLYLTCIRTDTPFPWYAYHRFQRDICKLVDFFKYEIGCRLILTAQVWGLAYVPPGEVPNWKHLGKKRWGI
;
A
#
# COMPACT_ATOMS: atom_id res chain seq x y z
N MET A 1 -9.60 -25.10 -12.49
CA MET A 1 -9.82 -25.04 -11.03
C MET A 1 -9.56 -23.60 -10.65
N ASP A 2 -10.62 -22.84 -10.37
CA ASP A 2 -10.50 -21.42 -10.06
C ASP A 2 -10.09 -21.28 -8.59
N ILE A 3 -8.89 -20.75 -8.33
CA ILE A 3 -8.45 -20.47 -6.97
C ILE A 3 -8.91 -19.04 -6.66
N VAL A 4 -10.13 -18.93 -6.13
CA VAL A 4 -10.62 -17.67 -5.56
C VAL A 4 -10.12 -17.60 -4.12
N VAL A 5 -9.09 -16.79 -3.88
CA VAL A 5 -8.62 -16.47 -2.53
C VAL A 5 -9.44 -15.28 -2.05
N ASN A 6 -10.41 -15.52 -1.17
CA ASN A 6 -11.18 -14.45 -0.54
C ASN A 6 -11.00 -14.56 0.98
N ALA A 7 -10.33 -13.58 1.57
CA ALA A 7 -10.15 -13.48 3.01
C ALA A 7 -10.42 -12.04 3.48
N ASN A 8 -11.48 -11.90 4.27
CA ASN A 8 -11.88 -10.74 5.09
C ASN A 8 -12.74 -9.63 4.46
N ALA A 9 -14.02 -9.63 4.82
CA ALA A 9 -14.84 -8.57 5.45
C ALA A 9 -14.67 -7.06 5.12
N MET A 10 -13.95 -6.66 4.07
CA MET A 10 -13.94 -5.28 3.58
C MET A 10 -13.50 -5.28 2.12
N GLU A 11 -14.42 -5.65 1.21
CA GLU A 11 -14.33 -5.56 -0.26
C GLU A 11 -12.90 -5.45 -0.82
N GLU A 12 -12.07 -6.48 -0.59
CA GLU A 12 -10.73 -6.51 -1.16
C GLU A 12 -10.86 -6.95 -2.62
N THR A 13 -10.84 -5.98 -3.53
CA THR A 13 -10.77 -6.25 -4.98
C THR A 13 -9.49 -7.03 -5.28
N TYR A 14 -9.60 -8.13 -6.03
CA TYR A 14 -8.49 -9.02 -6.36
C TYR A 14 -8.27 -9.14 -7.88
N ILE A 15 -7.07 -9.57 -8.27
CA ILE A 15 -6.79 -9.97 -9.66
C ILE A 15 -7.17 -11.44 -9.81
N LEU A 16 -8.03 -11.73 -10.77
CA LEU A 16 -8.37 -13.08 -11.17
C LEU A 16 -7.23 -13.66 -12.01
N VAL A 17 -6.65 -14.76 -11.54
CA VAL A 17 -5.63 -15.50 -12.29
C VAL A 17 -6.26 -16.80 -12.79
N ARG A 18 -6.39 -16.95 -14.10
CA ARG A 18 -6.88 -18.20 -14.71
C ARG A 18 -5.72 -18.92 -15.38
N SER A 19 -5.48 -20.17 -14.99
CA SER A 19 -4.50 -21.03 -15.63
C SER A 19 -5.18 -21.88 -16.71
N HIS A 20 -4.58 -21.88 -17.89
CA HIS A 20 -5.04 -22.64 -19.05
C HIS A 20 -3.94 -23.60 -19.49
N ILE A 21 -4.34 -24.80 -19.87
CA ILE A 21 -3.45 -25.80 -20.47
C ILE A 21 -3.68 -25.74 -21.97
N ASN A 22 -2.61 -25.48 -22.73
CA ASN A 22 -2.64 -25.54 -24.18
C ASN A 22 -2.84 -27.01 -24.59
N PRO A 23 -3.94 -27.36 -25.28
CA PRO A 23 -4.23 -28.75 -25.65
C PRO A 23 -3.27 -29.32 -26.70
N LEU A 24 -2.52 -28.48 -27.42
CA LEU A 24 -1.61 -28.91 -28.48
C LEU A 24 -0.23 -29.34 -27.93
N ASP A 25 0.37 -28.51 -27.09
CA ASP A 25 1.73 -28.73 -26.57
C ASP A 25 1.78 -29.08 -25.07
N GLY A 26 0.64 -29.07 -24.38
CA GLY A 26 0.56 -29.26 -22.93
C GLY A 26 1.13 -28.11 -22.09
N SER A 27 1.56 -27.02 -22.72
CA SER A 27 2.11 -25.85 -22.02
C SER A 27 1.04 -25.12 -21.21
N VAL A 28 1.39 -24.68 -19.99
CA VAL A 28 0.49 -23.93 -19.12
C VAL A 28 0.73 -22.44 -19.30
N TYR A 29 -0.32 -21.69 -19.62
CA TYR A 29 -0.29 -20.23 -19.64
C TYR A 29 -1.29 -19.65 -18.65
N LYS A 30 -1.01 -18.45 -18.15
CA LYS A 30 -1.87 -17.74 -17.20
C LYS A 30 -2.48 -16.54 -17.91
N THR A 31 -3.77 -16.31 -17.66
CA THR A 31 -4.46 -15.07 -18.02
C THR A 31 -4.80 -14.32 -16.74
N TYR A 32 -4.64 -13.00 -16.81
CA TYR A 32 -4.85 -12.10 -15.69
C TYR A 32 -6.06 -11.20 -16.02
N GLU A 33 -7.04 -11.15 -15.13
CA GLU A 33 -8.24 -10.32 -15.29
C GLU A 33 -8.39 -9.40 -14.07
N TRP A 34 -8.51 -8.10 -14.35
CA TRP A 34 -8.69 -7.08 -13.32
C TRP A 34 -10.20 -6.87 -13.09
N GLN A 35 -10.71 -7.31 -11.93
CA GLN A 35 -12.16 -7.42 -11.69
C GLN A 35 -12.89 -6.07 -11.67
N ASP A 36 -12.32 -5.07 -10.97
CA ASP A 36 -12.83 -3.70 -10.98
C ASP A 36 -11.69 -2.73 -11.25
N THR A 37 -11.67 -2.17 -12.45
CA THR A 37 -10.62 -1.26 -12.91
C THR A 37 -10.55 0.05 -12.11
N SER A 38 -11.64 0.42 -11.41
CA SER A 38 -11.71 1.66 -10.64
C SER A 38 -11.21 1.51 -9.20
N ALA A 39 -11.19 0.28 -8.69
CA ALA A 39 -10.83 0.00 -7.31
C ALA A 39 -9.35 -0.38 -7.15
N PRO A 40 -8.73 -0.02 -6.01
CA PRO A 40 -7.41 -0.53 -5.65
C PRO A 40 -7.47 -2.04 -5.43
N VAL A 41 -6.43 -2.71 -5.92
CA VAL A 41 -6.28 -4.15 -5.82
C VAL A 41 -5.02 -4.48 -5.02
N ARG A 42 -5.12 -5.46 -4.13
CA ARG A 42 -3.97 -6.03 -3.43
C ARG A 42 -3.35 -7.14 -4.27
N ILE A 43 -2.08 -6.96 -4.63
CA ILE A 43 -1.29 -7.87 -5.45
C ILE A 43 -0.17 -8.46 -4.56
N ASN A 44 0.07 -9.77 -4.66
CA ASN A 44 1.25 -10.37 -4.03
C ASN A 44 2.53 -9.84 -4.71
N ARG A 45 3.54 -9.48 -3.92
CA ARG A 45 4.82 -8.93 -4.40
C ARG A 45 5.50 -9.84 -5.43
N GLU A 46 5.32 -11.15 -5.34
CA GLU A 46 5.88 -12.13 -6.28
C GLU A 46 5.20 -12.09 -7.66
N LEU A 47 3.91 -11.77 -7.73
CA LEU A 47 3.15 -11.69 -8.98
C LEU A 47 3.30 -10.33 -9.67
N TYR A 48 3.77 -9.32 -8.95
CA TYR A 48 3.90 -7.95 -9.46
C TYR A 48 4.78 -7.82 -10.71
N PRO A 49 5.95 -8.48 -10.84
CA PRO A 49 6.78 -8.39 -12.03
C PRO A 49 6.05 -8.89 -13.29
N GLU A 50 5.28 -9.97 -13.19
CA GLU A 50 4.52 -10.53 -14.31
C GLU A 50 3.38 -9.59 -14.75
N ILE A 51 2.81 -8.84 -13.80
CA ILE A 51 1.62 -8.02 -14.01
C ILE A 51 1.98 -6.58 -14.44
N LYS A 52 3.15 -6.08 -14.03
CA LYS A 52 3.61 -4.71 -14.32
C LYS A 52 3.74 -4.43 -15.82
N ASP A 53 4.07 -5.43 -16.62
CA ASP A 53 4.24 -5.26 -18.06
C ASP A 53 2.91 -5.35 -18.83
N LEU A 54 1.85 -5.90 -18.20
CA LEU A 54 0.52 -6.06 -18.82
C LEU A 54 -0.32 -4.77 -18.76
N TRP A 55 -0.16 -3.97 -17.70
CA TRP A 55 -0.96 -2.76 -17.48
C TRP A 55 -0.12 -1.60 -16.94
N GLN A 56 -0.59 -0.36 -17.16
CA GLN A 56 -0.01 0.80 -16.50
C GLN A 56 -0.52 0.88 -15.05
N ILE A 57 0.35 0.57 -14.08
CA ILE A 57 0.00 0.43 -12.67
C ILE A 57 0.83 1.41 -11.83
N GLU A 58 0.17 2.10 -10.88
CA GLU A 58 0.83 2.86 -9.82
C GLU A 58 0.65 2.15 -8.47
N VAL A 59 1.75 2.02 -7.71
CA VAL A 59 1.74 1.45 -6.34
C VAL A 59 1.38 2.54 -5.34
N ILE A 60 0.33 2.30 -4.56
CA ILE A 60 -0.19 3.28 -3.59
C ILE A 60 0.30 2.97 -2.19
N LYS A 61 0.33 1.69 -1.84
CA LYS A 61 0.77 1.24 -0.53
C LYS A 61 1.57 -0.04 -0.69
N GLU A 62 2.67 -0.12 0.06
CA GLU A 62 3.54 -1.28 0.10
C GLU A 62 3.53 -1.86 1.50
N ASP A 63 3.02 -3.08 1.61
CA ASP A 63 3.13 -3.93 2.79
C ASP A 63 4.25 -4.97 2.55
N ARG A 64 4.62 -5.76 3.57
CA ARG A 64 5.76 -6.71 3.45
C ARG A 64 5.58 -7.73 2.32
N LEU A 65 4.36 -8.25 2.18
CA LEU A 65 4.00 -9.35 1.26
C LEU A 65 3.10 -8.87 0.11
N TYR A 66 2.46 -7.71 0.26
CA TYR A 66 1.43 -7.23 -0.65
C TYR A 66 1.69 -5.81 -1.10
N LEU A 67 1.34 -5.53 -2.35
CA LEU A 67 1.33 -4.21 -2.95
C LEU A 67 -0.12 -3.84 -3.22
N THR A 68 -0.55 -2.68 -2.74
CA THR A 68 -1.85 -2.10 -3.12
C THR A 68 -1.63 -1.22 -4.33
N CYS A 69 -2.26 -1.58 -5.43
CA CYS A 69 -1.99 -1.07 -6.77
C CYS A 69 -3.27 -0.54 -7.42
N ILE A 70 -3.12 0.48 -8.28
CA ILE A 70 -4.22 1.01 -9.11
C ILE A 70 -3.77 1.11 -10.56
N ARG A 71 -4.70 0.82 -11.48
CA ARG A 71 -4.55 1.02 -12.92
C ARG A 71 -4.70 2.50 -13.28
N THR A 72 -3.74 3.05 -14.02
CA THR A 72 -3.73 4.46 -14.46
C THR A 72 -4.22 4.68 -15.88
N ASP A 73 -4.38 3.61 -16.65
CA ASP A 73 -4.87 3.60 -18.04
C ASP A 73 -6.41 3.55 -18.13
N THR A 74 -7.11 3.84 -17.03
CA THR A 74 -8.56 3.83 -16.97
C THR A 74 -9.16 5.19 -17.37
N PRO A 75 -10.31 5.20 -18.07
CA PRO A 75 -10.91 6.44 -18.58
C PRO A 75 -11.42 7.36 -17.46
N PHE A 76 -11.67 6.83 -16.27
CA PHE A 76 -12.06 7.60 -15.09
C PHE A 76 -10.86 7.79 -14.16
N PRO A 77 -10.55 9.02 -13.72
CA PRO A 77 -9.34 9.32 -12.97
C PRO A 77 -9.44 8.95 -11.48
N TRP A 78 -9.99 7.77 -11.16
CA TRP A 78 -10.05 7.26 -9.78
C TRP A 78 -8.67 7.12 -9.14
N TYR A 79 -7.64 6.87 -9.95
CA TYR A 79 -6.25 6.88 -9.51
C TYR A 79 -5.86 8.21 -8.85
N ALA A 80 -6.40 9.35 -9.32
CA ALA A 80 -6.08 10.66 -8.77
C ALA A 80 -6.65 10.83 -7.36
N TYR A 81 -7.87 10.32 -7.11
CA TYR A 81 -8.49 10.32 -5.78
C TYR A 81 -7.67 9.50 -4.78
N HIS A 82 -7.31 8.27 -5.15
CA HIS A 82 -6.53 7.42 -4.25
C HIS A 82 -5.09 7.91 -4.05
N ARG A 83 -4.49 8.55 -5.06
CA ARG A 83 -3.21 9.23 -4.93
C ARG A 83 -3.30 10.41 -3.95
N PHE A 84 -4.34 11.22 -4.07
CA PHE A 84 -4.59 12.32 -3.14
C PHE A 84 -4.81 11.83 -1.71
N GLN A 85 -5.59 10.77 -1.52
CA GLN A 85 -5.79 10.14 -0.22
C GLN A 85 -4.46 9.66 0.39
N ARG A 86 -3.61 8.97 -0.40
CA ARG A 86 -2.27 8.56 0.01
C ARG A 86 -1.42 9.74 0.46
N ASP A 87 -1.42 10.82 -0.32
CA ASP A 87 -0.57 11.98 -0.07
C ASP A 87 -1.07 12.76 1.16
N ILE A 88 -2.38 12.86 1.39
CA ILE A 88 -2.96 13.38 2.65
C ILE A 88 -2.54 12.51 3.84
N CYS A 89 -2.68 11.19 3.76
CA CYS A 89 -2.31 10.32 4.87
C CYS A 89 -0.82 10.49 5.23
N LYS A 90 0.06 10.57 4.21
CA LYS A 90 1.49 10.86 4.41
C LYS A 90 1.72 12.22 5.08
N LEU A 91 0.98 13.25 4.66
CA LEU A 91 1.07 14.59 5.24
C LEU A 91 0.62 14.60 6.70
N VAL A 92 -0.51 13.98 7.01
CA VAL A 92 -1.05 13.88 8.37
C VAL A 92 -0.10 13.09 9.28
N ASP A 93 0.42 11.97 8.80
CA ASP A 93 1.44 11.20 9.53
C ASP A 93 2.70 12.05 9.76
N PHE A 94 3.15 12.80 8.76
CA PHE A 94 4.27 13.72 8.93
C PHE A 94 4.00 14.75 10.04
N PHE A 95 2.84 15.43 10.02
CA PHE A 95 2.49 16.39 11.08
C PHE A 95 2.39 15.72 12.46
N LYS A 96 1.76 14.54 12.54
CA LYS A 96 1.57 13.82 13.80
C LYS A 96 2.90 13.36 14.40
N TYR A 97 3.77 12.79 13.59
CA TYR A 97 5.02 12.17 14.07
C TYR A 97 6.20 13.15 14.12
N GLU A 98 6.37 14.06 13.17
CA GLU A 98 7.47 15.02 13.23
C GLU A 98 7.15 16.20 14.14
N ILE A 99 5.99 16.83 13.94
CA ILE A 99 5.65 18.06 14.68
C ILE A 99 5.03 17.71 16.03
N GLY A 100 4.09 16.74 16.07
CA GLY A 100 3.47 16.29 17.30
C GLY A 100 4.49 15.76 18.32
N CYS A 101 5.40 14.87 17.90
CA CYS A 101 6.43 14.35 18.83
C CYS A 101 7.39 15.46 19.29
N ARG A 102 7.78 16.40 18.43
CA ARG A 102 8.63 17.53 18.82
C ARG A 102 7.93 18.46 19.81
N LEU A 103 6.65 18.75 19.60
CA LEU A 103 5.85 19.56 20.52
C LEU A 103 5.71 18.88 21.89
N ILE A 104 5.42 17.58 21.91
CA ILE A 104 5.34 16.78 23.16
C ILE A 104 6.68 16.83 23.91
N LEU A 105 7.81 16.68 23.21
CA LEU A 105 9.13 16.76 23.83
C LEU A 105 9.45 18.15 24.35
N THR A 106 9.10 19.21 23.62
CA THR A 106 9.26 20.57 24.14
C THR A 106 8.38 20.80 25.36
N ALA A 107 7.13 20.34 25.35
CA ALA A 107 6.24 20.45 26.51
C ALA A 107 6.81 19.71 27.74
N GLN A 108 7.46 18.55 27.54
CA GLN A 108 8.17 17.82 28.60
C GLN A 108 9.37 18.61 29.15
N VAL A 109 10.21 19.17 28.28
CA VAL A 109 11.39 19.96 28.69
C VAL A 109 11.01 21.19 29.50
N TRP A 110 9.90 21.85 29.14
CA TRP A 110 9.39 23.03 29.85
C TRP A 110 8.50 22.69 31.05
N GLY A 111 8.34 21.41 31.40
CA GLY A 111 7.55 20.97 32.56
C GLY A 111 6.04 21.16 32.41
N LEU A 112 5.55 21.42 31.20
CA LEU A 112 4.12 21.62 30.89
C LEU A 112 3.36 20.29 30.76
N ALA A 113 4.06 19.18 30.53
CA ALA A 113 3.48 17.85 30.41
C ALA A 113 4.35 16.80 31.12
N TYR A 114 3.78 16.06 32.09
CA TYR A 114 4.40 14.88 32.69
C TYR A 114 3.98 13.64 31.91
N VAL A 115 4.95 12.88 31.39
CA VAL A 115 4.73 11.59 30.73
C VAL A 115 5.50 10.52 31.50
N PRO A 116 4.88 9.38 31.86
CA PRO A 116 5.53 8.36 32.66
C PRO A 116 6.78 7.78 31.97
N PRO A 117 7.81 7.41 32.74
CA PRO A 117 9.05 6.85 32.21
C PRO A 117 8.76 5.50 31.52
N GLY A 118 8.86 5.48 30.18
CA GLY A 118 8.55 4.33 29.32
C GLY A 118 7.74 4.71 28.08
N GLU A 119 6.98 5.80 28.14
CA GLU A 119 6.21 6.35 27.01
C GLU A 119 6.91 7.52 26.31
N VAL A 120 8.10 7.92 26.82
CA VAL A 120 8.90 8.98 26.21
C VAL A 120 9.41 8.47 24.86
N PRO A 121 9.04 9.10 23.74
CA PRO A 121 9.63 8.76 22.44
C PRO A 121 11.14 9.00 22.55
N ASN A 122 11.93 7.92 22.47
CA ASN A 122 13.39 8.00 22.57
C ASN A 122 13.92 8.97 21.51
N TRP A 123 14.84 9.84 21.88
CA TRP A 123 15.46 10.85 21.01
C TRP A 123 16.14 10.22 19.78
N LYS A 124 16.56 8.96 19.89
CA LYS A 124 17.00 8.12 18.75
C LYS A 124 15.94 7.91 17.67
N HIS A 125 14.65 8.02 17.99
CA HIS A 125 13.54 7.92 17.02
C HIS A 125 13.26 9.24 16.27
N LEU A 126 13.74 10.39 16.77
CA LEU A 126 13.57 11.70 16.13
C LEU A 126 14.66 11.98 15.08
N GLY A 127 15.85 11.41 15.27
CA GLY A 127 17.01 11.63 14.40
C GLY A 127 17.11 10.66 13.23
N LYS A 128 16.30 9.59 13.18
CA LYS A 128 16.26 8.72 12.02
C LYS A 128 15.43 9.40 10.92
N LYS A 129 16.11 10.22 10.12
CA LYS A 129 15.73 10.43 8.72
C LYS A 129 15.48 9.04 8.14
N ARG A 130 14.22 8.68 7.90
CA ARG A 130 13.89 7.49 7.10
C ARG A 130 14.47 7.76 5.71
N TRP A 131 15.62 7.15 5.41
CA TRP A 131 16.10 7.02 4.05
C TRP A 131 15.24 5.96 3.34
N GLY A 132 14.83 6.27 2.11
CA GLY A 132 14.02 5.45 1.20
C GLY A 132 12.82 6.26 0.71
N ILE A 133 12.85 6.86 -0.49
CA ILE A 133 12.73 6.20 -1.82
C ILE A 133 11.57 5.21 -1.81
#